data_AF-A0ABD5Z365-F1
#
_entry.id   AF-A0ABD5Z365-F1
#
_cell.length_a   1.000
_cell.length_b   1.000
_cell.length_c   1.000
_cell.angle_alpha   90.00
_cell.angle_beta   90.00
_cell.angle_gamma   90.00
#
_symmetry.space_group_name_H-M   'P 1'
#
loop_
_entity.id
_entity.type
_entity.pdbx_description
1 polymer ?
#
loop_
_entity_poly.entity_id
_entity_poly.type
_entity_poly.pdbx_seq_one_letter_code
_entity_poly.pdbx_strand_id
1 'polypeptide(L)'
;MVSALQDVVLGDRYERNIDLLAAAVVFVGTFVAYATGMFAVDGGLVFLPVDATVVGLVVAAGIGYRQSALLGAWVTLFVAYFAFFAEWAFLSLPGRPLTDKLAFLFEPTSLGLAAVASVVLGTTAFAVGHFFRKVVEYVRGAQ
;
A
#
# COMPACT_ATOMS: atom_id res chain seq x y z
N MET A 1 15.35 8.83 -22.56
CA MET A 1 15.19 8.99 -21.09
C MET A 1 13.73 9.04 -20.67
N VAL A 2 12.87 9.86 -21.30
CA VAL A 2 11.44 9.97 -20.90
C VAL A 2 10.69 8.63 -20.97
N SER A 3 10.88 7.82 -22.03
CA SER A 3 10.22 6.52 -22.17
C SER A 3 10.58 5.53 -21.05
N ALA A 4 11.87 5.44 -20.68
CA ALA A 4 12.32 4.51 -19.64
C ALA A 4 11.78 4.89 -18.25
N LEU A 5 11.63 6.18 -17.95
CA LEU A 5 10.98 6.64 -16.72
C LEU A 5 9.49 6.32 -16.74
N GLN A 6 8.84 6.47 -17.89
CA GLN A 6 7.43 6.20 -18.06
C GLN A 6 7.12 4.71 -17.87
N ASP A 7 7.98 3.83 -18.37
CA ASP A 7 7.84 2.37 -18.20
C ASP A 7 8.05 1.95 -16.74
N VAL A 8 9.02 2.53 -16.04
CA VAL A 8 9.23 2.25 -14.60
C VAL A 8 8.06 2.77 -13.74
N VAL A 9 7.46 3.89 -14.13
CA VAL A 9 6.36 4.49 -13.36
C VAL A 9 5.04 3.76 -13.62
N LEU A 10 4.70 3.47 -14.88
CA LEU A 10 3.39 2.93 -15.28
C LEU A 10 3.36 1.41 -15.42
N GLY A 11 4.51 0.79 -15.69
CA GLY A 11 4.64 -0.63 -16.01
C GLY A 11 3.85 -1.05 -17.25
N ASP A 12 4.00 -2.32 -17.62
CA ASP A 12 3.22 -2.90 -18.69
C ASP A 12 1.76 -3.14 -18.28
N ARG A 13 0.85 -3.27 -19.26
CA ARG A 13 -0.58 -3.46 -18.99
C ARG A 13 -0.87 -4.73 -18.16
N TYR A 14 -0.07 -5.77 -18.34
CA TYR A 14 -0.18 -7.01 -17.56
C TYR A 14 0.25 -6.80 -16.10
N GLU A 15 1.40 -6.15 -15.89
CA GLU A 15 1.92 -5.81 -14.57
C GLU A 15 0.94 -4.94 -13.80
N ARG A 16 0.40 -3.91 -14.45
CA ARG A 16 -0.61 -3.05 -13.87
C ARG A 16 -1.86 -3.81 -13.42
N ASN A 17 -2.33 -4.79 -14.20
CA ASN A 17 -3.48 -5.61 -13.79
C ASN A 17 -3.17 -6.47 -12.56
N ILE A 18 -1.96 -7.01 -12.47
CA ILE A 18 -1.52 -7.79 -11.31
C ILE A 18 -1.36 -6.89 -10.08
N ASP A 19 -0.82 -5.68 -10.24
CA ASP A 19 -0.67 -4.71 -9.15
C ASP A 19 -2.04 -4.21 -8.66
N LEU A 20 -3.01 -4.04 -9.56
CA LEU A 20 -4.40 -3.73 -9.19
C LEU A 20 -5.05 -4.89 -8.43
N LEU A 21 -4.83 -6.13 -8.87
CA LEU A 21 -5.32 -7.31 -8.14
C LEU A 21 -4.66 -7.41 -6.76
N ALA A 22 -3.35 -7.18 -6.67
CA ALA A 22 -2.63 -7.13 -5.41
C ALA A 22 -3.19 -6.03 -4.50
N ALA A 23 -3.47 -4.83 -5.03
CA ALA A 23 -4.09 -3.75 -4.28
C ALA A 23 -5.46 -4.14 -3.75
N ALA A 24 -6.31 -4.78 -4.57
CA ALA A 24 -7.61 -5.26 -4.14
C ALA A 24 -7.53 -6.33 -3.04
N VAL A 25 -6.59 -7.28 -3.18
CA VAL A 25 -6.34 -8.31 -2.16
C VAL A 25 -5.84 -7.70 -0.86
N VAL A 26 -4.89 -6.75 -0.94
CA VAL A 26 -4.37 -6.01 0.22
C VAL A 26 -5.47 -5.23 0.90
N PHE A 27 -6.35 -4.56 0.14
CA PHE A 27 -7.49 -3.84 0.67
C PHE A 27 -8.38 -4.77 1.50
N VAL A 28 -8.88 -5.83 0.87
CA VAL A 28 -9.85 -6.74 1.49
C VAL A 28 -9.20 -7.46 2.66
N GLY A 29 -7.98 -7.95 2.51
CA GLY A 29 -7.25 -8.64 3.58
C GLY A 29 -7.01 -7.74 4.78
N THR A 30 -6.52 -6.52 4.57
CA THR A 30 -6.26 -5.55 5.65
C THR A 30 -7.55 -5.13 6.33
N PHE A 31 -8.61 -4.86 5.57
CA PHE A 31 -9.93 -4.52 6.11
C PHE A 31 -10.49 -5.64 6.99
N VAL A 32 -10.47 -6.88 6.50
CA VAL A 32 -10.95 -8.05 7.26
C VAL A 32 -10.11 -8.29 8.50
N ALA A 33 -8.79 -8.10 8.43
CA ALA A 33 -7.90 -8.26 9.58
C ALA A 33 -8.21 -7.24 10.69
N TYR A 34 -8.48 -5.96 10.36
CA TYR A 34 -8.97 -4.99 11.35
C TYR A 34 -10.38 -5.32 11.84
N ALA A 35 -11.31 -5.66 10.95
CA ALA A 35 -12.70 -5.95 11.31
C ALA A 35 -12.86 -7.16 12.24
N THR A 36 -11.92 -8.12 12.17
CA THR A 36 -11.89 -9.31 13.04
C THR A 36 -11.04 -9.11 14.30
N GLY A 37 -10.42 -7.93 14.46
CA GLY A 37 -9.52 -7.64 15.58
C GLY A 37 -8.18 -8.39 15.53
N MET A 38 -7.79 -8.92 14.36
CA MET A 38 -6.48 -9.56 14.16
C MET A 38 -5.35 -8.52 14.15
N PHE A 39 -5.64 -7.31 13.69
CA PHE A 39 -4.73 -6.16 13.77
C PHE A 39 -5.12 -5.26 14.94
N ALA A 40 -4.10 -4.81 15.68
CA ALA A 40 -4.29 -4.00 16.87
C ALA A 40 -4.32 -2.52 16.48
N VAL A 41 -5.32 -1.79 16.97
CA VAL A 41 -5.33 -0.32 16.91
C VAL A 41 -4.50 0.21 18.08
N ASP A 42 -3.20 -0.07 18.05
CA ASP A 42 -2.28 0.44 19.07
C ASP A 42 -1.86 1.86 18.69
N GLY A 43 -1.88 2.79 19.64
CA GLY A 43 -1.71 4.23 19.45
C GLY A 43 -0.32 4.70 19.02
N GLY A 44 0.36 3.95 18.16
CA GLY A 44 1.67 4.27 17.60
C GLY A 44 1.58 5.38 16.54
N LEU A 45 2.24 6.51 16.80
CA LEU A 45 2.41 7.64 15.86
C LEU A 45 1.13 8.29 15.32
N VAL A 46 0.05 8.37 16.11
CA VAL A 46 -1.14 9.26 15.97
C VAL A 46 -1.94 9.20 14.64
N PHE A 47 -1.39 8.75 13.51
CA PHE A 47 -2.00 8.86 12.18
C PHE A 47 -1.68 7.71 11.20
N LEU A 48 -0.76 6.78 11.53
CA LEU A 48 -0.32 5.71 10.62
C LEU A 48 -0.44 4.31 11.26
N PRO A 49 -1.37 3.46 10.80
CA PRO A 49 -1.53 2.11 11.32
C PRO A 49 -0.30 1.24 11.02
N VAL A 50 0.33 0.70 12.07
CA VAL A 50 1.57 -0.10 11.97
C VAL A 50 1.33 -1.37 11.15
N ASP A 51 0.27 -2.12 11.46
CA ASP A 51 0.00 -3.40 10.78
C ASP A 51 -0.27 -3.20 9.28
N ALA A 52 -1.04 -2.17 8.94
CA ALA A 52 -1.29 -1.83 7.53
C ALA A 52 -0.02 -1.35 6.82
N THR A 53 0.84 -0.61 7.54
CA THR A 53 2.16 -0.19 7.02
C THR A 53 3.01 -1.41 6.69
N VAL A 54 3.09 -2.38 7.59
CA VAL A 54 3.88 -3.61 7.39
C VAL A 54 3.35 -4.40 6.19
N VAL A 55 2.04 -4.62 6.11
CA VAL A 55 1.41 -5.32 4.98
C VAL A 55 1.70 -4.60 3.66
N GLY A 56 1.48 -3.29 3.63
CA GLY A 56 1.77 -2.46 2.46
C GLY A 56 3.25 -2.58 2.06
N LEU A 57 4.18 -2.45 3.01
CA LEU A 57 5.62 -2.47 2.74
C LEU A 57 6.06 -3.81 2.14
N VAL A 58 5.55 -4.92 2.65
CA VAL A 58 5.85 -6.27 2.12
C VAL A 58 5.41 -6.38 0.67
N VAL A 59 4.20 -5.91 0.35
CA VAL A 59 3.68 -5.96 -1.02
C VAL A 59 4.45 -5.02 -1.94
N ALA A 60 4.71 -3.78 -1.51
CA ALA A 60 5.49 -2.81 -2.26
C ALA A 60 6.93 -3.31 -2.55
N ALA A 61 7.56 -3.98 -1.58
CA ALA A 61 8.86 -4.63 -1.78
C ALA A 61 8.76 -5.80 -2.78
N GLY A 62 7.69 -6.59 -2.73
CA GLY A 62 7.42 -7.64 -3.71
C GLY A 62 7.26 -7.10 -5.14
N ILE A 63 6.58 -5.97 -5.30
CA ILE A 63 6.42 -5.26 -6.58
C ILE A 63 7.78 -4.78 -7.10
N GLY A 64 8.61 -4.19 -6.23
CA GLY A 64 9.98 -3.80 -6.56
C GLY A 64 10.88 -4.98 -6.94
N TYR A 65 10.75 -6.11 -6.25
CA TYR A 65 11.49 -7.33 -6.56
C TYR A 65 11.12 -7.93 -7.93
N ARG A 66 9.86 -7.79 -8.33
CA ARG A 66 9.37 -8.20 -9.66
C ARG A 66 9.68 -7.18 -10.76
N GLN A 67 10.28 -6.04 -10.40
CA GLN A 67 10.57 -4.92 -11.31
C GLN A 67 9.31 -4.36 -11.99
N SER A 68 8.18 -4.43 -11.32
CA SER A 68 6.89 -3.90 -11.80
C SER A 68 6.83 -2.36 -11.64
N ALA A 69 5.66 -1.78 -11.89
CA ALA A 69 5.41 -0.34 -11.81
C ALA A 69 5.60 0.23 -10.39
N LEU A 70 6.30 1.36 -10.29
CA LEU A 70 6.39 2.12 -9.03
C LEU A 70 5.01 2.59 -8.55
N LEU A 71 4.11 2.94 -9.48
CA LEU A 71 2.71 3.27 -9.13
C LEU A 71 2.00 2.13 -8.42
N GLY A 72 2.30 0.87 -8.77
CA GLY A 72 1.75 -0.30 -8.09
C GLY A 72 2.13 -0.32 -6.60
N ALA A 73 3.38 0.00 -6.28
CA ALA A 73 3.86 0.08 -4.90
C ALA A 73 3.18 1.21 -4.11
N TRP A 74 2.96 2.38 -4.73
CA TRP A 74 2.25 3.48 -4.06
C TRP A 74 0.77 3.15 -3.83
N VAL A 75 0.09 2.63 -4.85
CA VAL A 75 -1.35 2.31 -4.78
C VAL A 75 -1.59 1.23 -3.74
N THR A 76 -0.80 0.17 -3.71
CA THR A 76 -0.98 -0.93 -2.74
C THR A 76 -0.77 -0.47 -1.30
N LEU A 77 0.23 0.36 -1.03
CA LEU A 77 0.43 0.95 0.30
C LEU A 77 -0.74 1.87 0.70
N PHE A 78 -1.15 2.75 -0.23
CA PHE A 78 -2.24 3.69 0.00
C PHE A 78 -3.55 2.96 0.31
N VAL A 79 -3.83 1.90 -0.44
CA VAL A 79 -5.03 1.09 -0.28
C VAL A 79 -5.01 0.33 1.05
N ALA A 80 -3.85 -0.09 1.56
CA ALA A 80 -3.74 -0.65 2.91
C ALA A 80 -4.14 0.37 4.00
N TYR A 81 -3.71 1.63 3.87
CA TYR A 81 -4.15 2.71 4.75
C TYR A 81 -5.63 3.02 4.59
N PHE A 82 -6.13 3.05 3.36
CA PHE A 82 -7.54 3.28 3.08
C PHE A 82 -8.44 2.20 3.69
N ALA A 83 -7.97 0.95 3.73
CA ALA A 83 -8.68 -0.16 4.39
C ALA A 83 -8.86 0.07 5.89
N PHE A 84 -7.82 0.57 6.57
CA PHE A 84 -7.92 0.95 7.98
C PHE A 84 -8.93 2.08 8.19
N PHE A 85 -8.86 3.16 7.40
CA PHE A 85 -9.84 4.26 7.53
C PHE A 85 -11.28 3.80 7.23
N ALA A 86 -11.46 2.91 6.26
CA ALA A 86 -12.77 2.34 5.95
C ALA A 86 -13.31 1.51 7.12
N GLU A 87 -12.50 0.63 7.69
CA GLU A 87 -12.89 -0.17 8.86
C GLU A 87 -13.31 0.76 10.00
N TRP A 88 -12.48 1.75 10.32
CA TRP A 88 -12.73 2.67 11.42
C TRP A 88 -13.99 3.52 11.19
N ALA A 89 -14.17 4.05 9.98
CA ALA A 89 -15.35 4.84 9.60
C ALA A 89 -16.66 4.04 9.72
N PHE A 90 -16.65 2.78 9.31
CA PHE A 90 -17.88 1.98 9.21
C PHE A 90 -18.19 1.20 10.49
N LEU A 91 -17.18 0.63 11.15
CA LEU A 91 -17.34 -0.27 12.31
C LEU A 91 -17.15 0.44 13.65
N SER A 92 -16.25 1.42 13.76
CA SER A 92 -15.98 2.10 15.04
C SER A 92 -16.95 3.26 15.35
N LEU A 93 -17.76 3.71 14.37
CA LEU A 93 -18.78 4.75 14.54
C LEU A 93 -20.21 4.18 14.38
N PRO A 94 -20.72 3.39 15.33
CA PRO A 94 -22.10 2.92 15.28
C PRO A 94 -23.08 4.09 15.45
N GLY A 95 -24.10 4.19 14.58
CA GLY A 95 -25.20 5.15 14.68
C GLY A 95 -25.04 6.49 13.95
N ARG A 96 -23.87 6.78 13.36
CA ARG A 96 -23.67 7.97 12.49
C ARG A 96 -24.35 7.77 11.13
N PRO A 97 -24.96 8.83 10.53
CA PRO A 97 -25.48 8.77 9.18
C PRO A 97 -24.36 8.47 8.17
N LEU A 98 -24.72 7.85 7.05
CA LEU A 98 -23.75 7.38 6.05
C LEU A 98 -22.91 8.53 5.46
N THR A 99 -23.49 9.73 5.36
CA THR A 99 -22.80 10.95 4.93
C THR A 99 -21.65 11.34 5.87
N ASP A 100 -21.83 11.24 7.18
CA ASP A 100 -20.78 11.56 8.17
C ASP A 100 -19.64 10.54 8.09
N LYS A 101 -19.97 9.26 7.86
CA LYS A 101 -18.96 8.19 7.69
C LYS A 101 -18.13 8.41 6.43
N LEU A 102 -18.76 8.80 5.32
CA LEU A 102 -18.06 9.15 4.09
C LEU A 102 -17.23 10.43 4.24
N ALA A 103 -17.73 11.44 4.94
CA ALA A 103 -17.00 12.66 5.20
C ALA A 103 -15.70 12.40 5.99
N PHE A 104 -15.76 11.50 6.98
CA PHE A 104 -14.58 11.05 7.71
C PHE A 104 -13.61 10.23 6.83
N LEU A 105 -14.13 9.28 6.04
CA LEU A 105 -13.32 8.46 5.14
C LEU A 105 -12.57 9.29 4.08
N PHE A 106 -13.20 10.35 3.60
CA PHE A 106 -12.65 11.26 2.59
C PHE A 106 -12.09 12.56 3.18
N GLU A 107 -11.75 12.55 4.47
CA GLU A 107 -11.15 13.72 5.09
C GLU A 107 -9.81 14.07 4.40
N PRO A 108 -9.66 15.28 3.82
CA PRO A 108 -8.51 15.59 2.96
C PRO A 108 -7.16 15.47 3.66
N THR A 109 -7.11 15.77 4.96
CA THR A 109 -5.88 15.74 5.76
C THR A 109 -5.39 14.31 5.96
N SER A 110 -6.27 13.38 6.34
CA SER A 110 -5.91 11.98 6.58
C SER A 110 -5.51 11.29 5.27
N LEU A 111 -6.27 11.52 4.19
CA LEU A 111 -5.94 11.02 2.86
C LEU A 111 -4.64 11.62 2.32
N GLY A 112 -4.41 12.92 2.54
CA GLY A 112 -3.18 13.59 2.15
C GLY A 112 -1.96 12.99 2.86
N LEU A 113 -2.04 12.79 4.17
CA LEU A 113 -0.99 12.13 4.94
C LEU A 113 -0.75 10.69 4.49
N ALA A 114 -1.82 9.91 4.27
CA ALA A 114 -1.70 8.54 3.77
C ALA A 114 -1.10 8.49 2.37
N ALA A 115 -1.46 9.42 1.47
CA ALA A 115 -0.87 9.51 0.14
C ALA A 115 0.63 9.84 0.20
N VAL A 116 1.02 10.84 1.00
CA VAL A 116 2.43 11.21 1.19
C VAL A 116 3.22 10.05 1.79
N ALA A 117 2.71 9.42 2.85
CA ALA A 117 3.35 8.26 3.45
C ALA A 117 3.49 7.11 2.44
N SER A 118 2.47 6.89 1.61
CA SER A 118 2.50 5.86 0.56
C SER A 118 3.56 6.11 -0.49
N VAL A 119 3.76 7.37 -0.89
CA VAL A 119 4.83 7.73 -1.83
C VAL A 119 6.19 7.48 -1.18
N VAL A 120 6.43 7.97 0.04
CA VAL A 120 7.73 7.87 0.71
C VAL A 120 8.09 6.42 1.04
N LEU A 121 7.19 5.73 1.74
CA LEU A 121 7.39 4.35 2.19
C LEU A 121 7.31 3.37 1.03
N GLY A 122 6.37 3.56 0.10
CA GLY A 122 6.23 2.72 -1.09
C GLY A 122 7.47 2.79 -1.99
N THR A 123 8.03 3.98 -2.18
CA THR A 123 9.29 4.14 -2.94
C THR A 123 10.46 3.45 -2.23
N THR A 124 10.53 3.59 -0.90
CA THR A 124 11.61 2.97 -0.10
C THR A 124 11.53 1.45 -0.18
N ALA A 125 10.35 0.87 0.03
CA ALA A 125 10.12 -0.57 -0.06
C ALA A 125 10.39 -1.11 -1.46
N PHE A 126 9.88 -0.42 -2.49
CA PHE A 126 10.12 -0.77 -3.88
C PHE A 126 11.62 -0.81 -4.20
N ALA A 127 12.36 0.23 -3.80
CA ALA A 127 13.81 0.28 -3.98
C ALA A 127 14.50 -0.89 -3.30
N VAL A 128 14.16 -1.20 -2.03
CA VAL A 128 14.71 -2.35 -1.31
C VAL A 128 14.45 -3.66 -2.04
N GLY A 129 13.22 -3.90 -2.51
CA GLY A 129 12.87 -5.10 -3.28
C GLY A 129 13.67 -5.22 -4.58
N HIS A 130 13.80 -4.10 -5.30
CA HIS A 130 14.57 -4.03 -6.54
C HIS A 130 16.07 -4.28 -6.31
N PHE A 131 16.66 -3.72 -5.25
CA PHE A 131 18.05 -4.01 -4.86
C PHE A 131 18.24 -5.48 -4.49
N PHE A 132 17.31 -6.05 -3.72
CA PHE A 132 17.35 -7.44 -3.31
C PHE A 132 17.36 -8.39 -4.53
N ARG A 133 16.55 -8.07 -5.57
CA ARG A 133 16.55 -8.83 -6.83
C ARG A 133 17.92 -8.83 -7.50
N LYS A 134 18.57 -7.66 -7.62
CA LYS A 134 19.91 -7.54 -8.22
C LYS A 134 20.95 -8.34 -7.47
N VAL A 135 20.88 -8.37 -6.14
CA VAL A 135 21.79 -9.19 -5.31
C VAL A 135 21.58 -10.68 -5.61
N VAL A 136 20.33 -11.14 -5.68
CA VAL A 136 20.02 -12.53 -6.01
C VAL A 136 20.52 -12.91 -7.42
N GLU A 137 20.34 -12.03 -8.40
CA GLU A 137 20.81 -12.26 -9.77
C GLU A 137 22.34 -12.28 -9.87
N TYR A 138 23.01 -11.38 -9.15
CA TYR A 138 24.47 -11.36 -9.07
C TYR A 138 25.02 -12.66 -8.47
N VAL A 139 24.43 -13.11 -7.36
CA VAL A 139 24.83 -14.37 -6.70
C VAL A 139 24.57 -15.58 -7.60
N ARG A 140 23.45 -15.61 -8.34
CA ARG A 140 23.14 -16.70 -9.28
C ARG A 140 24.02 -16.70 -10.52
N GLY A 141 24.38 -15.53 -11.05
CA GLY A 141 25.26 -15.41 -12.20
C GLY A 141 26.75 -15.61 -11.88
N ALA A 142 27.11 -15.59 -10.60
CA ALA A 142 28.45 -15.91 -10.11
C ALA A 142 28.66 -17.42 -9.86
N GLN A 143 27.62 -18.24 -10.01
CA GLN A 143 27.66 -19.71 -9.97
C GLN A 143 27.69 -20.30 -11.38
#